data_AF-A0A9X2IM74-F1
#
_entry.id   AF-A0A9X2IM74-F1
#
_cell.length_a   1.000
_cell.length_b   1.000
_cell.length_c   1.000
_cell.angle_alpha   90.00
_cell.angle_beta   90.00
_cell.angle_gamma   90.00
#
_symmetry.space_group_name_H-M   'P 1'
#
loop_
_entity.id
_entity.type
_entity.pdbx_description
1 polymer ?
#
loop_
_entity_poly.entity_id
_entity_poly.type
_entity_poly.pdbx_seq_one_letter_code
_entity_poly.pdbx_strand_id
1 'polypeptide(L)'
;MSAQHTSFPDRETVADKFSTLNEADQSFLALLFENPQQDECLLEGMQLYLERATEARFLNSLKLERSGEWTGLHAPARLQIRLMEAARSSQHPAYAAFRTGLTRSGGLERAYPKAAV
;
A
#
# COMPACT_ATOMS: atom_id res chain seq x y z
N MET A 1 9.00 -18.26 -29.80
CA MET A 1 9.31 -17.22 -28.79
C MET A 1 8.47 -17.52 -27.58
N SER A 2 9.02 -18.25 -26.61
CA SER A 2 8.32 -18.63 -25.39
C SER A 2 8.21 -17.38 -24.51
N ALA A 3 6.98 -16.92 -24.23
CA ALA A 3 6.75 -15.88 -23.25
C ALA A 3 7.32 -16.38 -21.92
N GLN A 4 8.36 -15.71 -21.41
CA GLN A 4 8.80 -15.90 -20.04
C GLN A 4 7.62 -15.54 -19.14
N HIS A 5 7.03 -16.57 -18.54
CA HIS A 5 6.07 -16.42 -17.46
C HIS A 5 6.86 -15.87 -16.27
N THR A 6 7.01 -14.56 -16.19
CA THR A 6 7.41 -13.90 -14.96
C THR A 6 6.33 -14.28 -13.94
N SER A 7 6.71 -15.09 -12.96
CA SER A 7 5.85 -15.46 -11.83
C SER A 7 5.62 -14.20 -11.01
N PHE A 8 4.70 -13.37 -11.47
CA PHE A 8 4.26 -12.21 -10.73
C PHE A 8 3.63 -12.66 -9.42
N PRO A 9 3.91 -11.97 -8.30
CA PRO A 9 3.31 -12.32 -7.04
C PRO A 9 1.80 -12.14 -7.11
N ASP A 10 1.06 -13.00 -6.43
CA ASP A 10 -0.38 -12.85 -6.28
C ASP A 10 -0.72 -11.83 -5.16
N ARG A 11 -1.98 -11.39 -5.15
CA ARG A 11 -2.47 -10.42 -4.16
C ARG A 11 -2.37 -10.94 -2.73
N GLU A 12 -2.48 -12.25 -2.53
CA GLU A 12 -2.35 -12.92 -1.24
C GLU A 12 -0.92 -12.76 -0.69
N THR A 13 0.09 -13.00 -1.53
CA THR A 13 1.49 -12.78 -1.21
C THR A 13 1.70 -11.32 -0.84
N VAL A 14 1.23 -10.38 -1.66
CA VAL A 14 1.37 -8.94 -1.36
C VAL A 14 0.72 -8.58 -0.02
N ALA A 15 -0.47 -9.09 0.28
CA ALA A 15 -1.17 -8.84 1.54
C ALA A 15 -0.38 -9.37 2.75
N ASP A 16 0.25 -10.53 2.61
CA ASP A 16 1.11 -11.10 3.65
C ASP A 16 2.34 -10.22 3.90
N LYS A 17 2.95 -9.67 2.84
CA LYS A 17 4.08 -8.73 2.94
C LYS A 17 3.70 -7.43 3.63
N PHE A 18 2.51 -6.90 3.37
CA PHE A 18 1.98 -5.76 4.13
C PHE A 18 1.72 -6.10 5.60
N SER A 19 1.29 -7.33 5.89
CA SER A 19 1.04 -7.77 7.25
C SER A 19 2.33 -7.91 8.06
N THR A 20 3.42 -8.38 7.49
CA THR A 20 4.68 -8.53 8.25
C THR A 20 5.51 -7.24 8.22
N LEU A 21 5.63 -6.61 7.06
CA LEU A 21 6.35 -5.36 6.79
C LEU A 21 7.75 -5.27 7.44
N ASN A 22 8.44 -6.40 7.57
CA ASN A 22 9.85 -6.43 7.98
C ASN A 22 10.74 -5.93 6.82
N GLU A 23 12.05 -5.80 7.05
CA GLU A 23 12.99 -5.28 6.05
C GLU A 23 13.01 -6.06 4.73
N ALA A 24 12.90 -7.40 4.79
CA ALA A 24 12.85 -8.24 3.59
C ALA A 24 11.54 -8.01 2.81
N ASP A 25 10.42 -7.89 3.52
CA ASP A 25 9.11 -7.67 2.91
C ASP A 25 8.95 -6.23 2.38
N GLN A 26 9.57 -5.26 3.03
CA GLN A 26 9.71 -3.89 2.52
C GLN A 26 10.53 -3.85 1.24
N SER A 27 11.66 -4.58 1.19
CA SER A 27 12.49 -4.69 -0.02
C SER A 27 11.70 -5.32 -1.18
N PHE A 28 10.89 -6.35 -0.89
CA PHE A 28 9.99 -6.95 -1.87
C PHE A 28 8.95 -5.95 -2.40
N LEU A 29 8.28 -5.22 -1.52
CA LEU A 29 7.28 -4.23 -1.91
C LEU A 29 7.90 -3.05 -2.69
N ALA A 30 9.13 -2.65 -2.34
CA ALA A 30 9.88 -1.62 -3.06
C ALA A 30 10.19 -2.05 -4.51
N LEU A 31 10.58 -3.31 -4.73
CA LEU A 31 10.74 -3.86 -6.08
C LEU A 31 9.42 -3.88 -6.85
N LEU A 32 8.30 -4.15 -6.17
CA LEU A 32 6.99 -4.12 -6.79
C LEU A 32 6.60 -2.70 -7.25
N PHE A 33 6.97 -1.68 -6.47
CA PHE A 33 6.80 -0.27 -6.83
C PHE A 33 7.60 0.15 -8.07
N GLU A 34 8.65 -0.57 -8.46
CA GLU A 34 9.40 -0.29 -9.68
C GLU A 34 8.67 -0.80 -10.94
N ASN A 35 7.66 -1.67 -10.80
CA ASN A 35 6.97 -2.29 -11.92
C ASN A 35 5.50 -1.84 -12.06
N PRO A 36 5.18 -0.90 -12.97
CA PRO A 36 3.81 -0.44 -13.20
C PRO A 36 2.81 -1.53 -13.61
N GLN A 37 3.28 -2.63 -14.23
CA GLN A 37 2.41 -3.75 -14.62
C GLN A 37 1.85 -4.49 -13.40
N GLN A 38 2.38 -4.23 -12.21
CA GLN A 38 2.00 -4.86 -10.96
C GLN A 38 1.20 -3.93 -10.04
N ASP A 39 0.93 -2.71 -10.47
CA ASP A 39 0.22 -1.71 -9.65
C ASP A 39 -1.17 -2.21 -9.22
N GLU A 40 -1.89 -2.95 -10.08
CA GLU A 40 -3.18 -3.56 -9.72
C GLU A 40 -3.04 -4.64 -8.65
N CYS A 41 -2.11 -5.59 -8.84
CA CYS A 41 -1.88 -6.66 -7.86
C CYS A 41 -1.42 -6.10 -6.50
N LEU A 42 -0.58 -5.07 -6.53
CA LEU A 42 -0.18 -4.33 -5.32
C LEU A 42 -1.40 -3.76 -4.59
N LEU A 43 -2.30 -3.08 -5.29
CA LEU A 43 -3.48 -2.44 -4.71
C LEU A 43 -4.50 -3.47 -4.21
N GLU A 44 -4.71 -4.56 -4.95
CA GLU A 44 -5.55 -5.69 -4.52
C GLU A 44 -5.00 -6.33 -3.25
N GLY A 45 -3.68 -6.54 -3.17
CA GLY A 45 -3.04 -7.09 -1.97
C GLY A 45 -3.08 -6.14 -0.77
N MET A 46 -2.90 -4.85 -1.01
CA MET A 46 -3.10 -3.82 0.03
C MET A 46 -4.55 -3.81 0.54
N GLN A 47 -5.53 -3.89 -0.37
CA GLN A 47 -6.93 -3.94 0.00
C GLN A 47 -7.24 -5.19 0.81
N LEU A 48 -6.77 -6.36 0.38
CA LEU A 48 -6.93 -7.62 1.13
C LEU A 48 -6.28 -7.54 2.52
N TYR A 49 -5.12 -6.89 2.66
CA TYR A 49 -4.51 -6.62 3.96
C TYR A 49 -5.43 -5.80 4.88
N LEU A 50 -6.06 -4.75 4.35
CA LEU A 50 -6.99 -3.91 5.10
C LEU A 50 -8.28 -4.65 5.46
N GLU A 51 -8.82 -5.44 4.54
CA GLU A 51 -9.99 -6.30 4.77
C GLU A 51 -9.73 -7.29 5.92
N ARG A 52 -8.59 -8.01 5.88
CA ARG A 52 -8.17 -8.89 6.98
C ARG A 52 -8.05 -8.15 8.31
N ALA A 53 -7.60 -6.90 8.30
CA ALA A 53 -7.53 -6.08 9.51
C ALA A 53 -8.91 -5.63 10.02
N THR A 54 -9.94 -5.58 9.16
CA THR A 54 -11.32 -5.33 9.59
C THR A 54 -11.96 -6.53 10.28
N GLU A 55 -11.57 -7.74 9.89
CA GLU A 55 -12.07 -9.00 10.45
C GLU A 55 -11.31 -9.45 11.70
N ALA A 56 -10.18 -8.81 12.00
CA ALA A 56 -9.35 -9.16 13.15
C ALA A 56 -10.08 -8.89 14.48
N ARG A 57 -9.92 -9.81 15.45
CA ARG A 57 -10.50 -9.69 16.80
C ARG A 57 -10.11 -8.38 17.50
N PHE A 58 -8.91 -7.86 17.23
CA PHE A 58 -8.41 -6.60 17.77
C PHE A 58 -7.78 -5.77 16.65
N LEU A 59 -8.10 -4.48 16.65
CA LEU A 59 -7.51 -3.53 15.72
C LEU A 59 -6.12 -3.13 16.18
N ASN A 60 -5.09 -3.45 15.38
CA ASN A 60 -3.75 -2.93 15.58
C ASN A 60 -3.53 -1.65 14.77
N SER A 61 -4.08 -0.54 15.26
CA SER A 61 -4.02 0.77 14.57
C SER A 61 -2.59 1.26 14.37
N LEU A 62 -1.71 1.07 15.36
CA LEU A 62 -0.30 1.48 15.26
C LEU A 62 0.42 0.78 14.10
N LYS A 63 0.18 -0.52 13.90
CA LYS A 63 0.75 -1.27 12.77
C LYS A 63 0.22 -0.76 11.44
N LEU A 64 -1.08 -0.50 11.34
CA LEU A 64 -1.72 0.02 10.12
C LEU A 64 -1.20 1.42 9.76
N GLU A 65 -1.08 2.31 10.75
CA GLU A 65 -0.49 3.64 10.56
C GLU A 65 0.96 3.55 10.06
N ARG A 66 1.79 2.72 10.69
CA ARG A 66 3.18 2.51 10.25
C ARG A 66 3.24 1.93 8.83
N SER A 67 2.34 1.02 8.51
CA SER A 67 2.24 0.43 7.17
C SER A 67 1.90 1.52 6.15
N GLY A 68 0.85 2.31 6.40
CA GLY A 68 0.45 3.39 5.50
C GLY A 68 1.52 4.47 5.35
N GLU A 69 2.20 4.83 6.44
CA GLU A 69 3.30 5.79 6.41
C GLU A 69 4.47 5.30 5.56
N TRP A 70 4.90 4.06 5.77
CA TRP A 70 5.96 3.45 4.96
C TRP A 70 5.57 3.37 3.49
N THR A 71 4.34 2.94 3.19
CA THR A 71 3.82 2.85 1.81
C THR A 71 3.83 4.21 1.14
N GLY A 72 3.28 5.25 1.77
CA GLY A 72 3.25 6.59 1.17
C GLY A 72 4.64 7.23 1.05
N LEU A 73 5.60 6.84 1.89
CA LEU A 73 6.99 7.29 1.78
C LEU A 73 7.70 6.74 0.55
N HIS A 74 7.48 5.46 0.23
CA HIS A 74 8.25 4.71 -0.78
C HIS A 74 7.50 4.51 -2.11
N ALA A 75 6.18 4.64 -2.12
CA ALA A 75 5.40 4.45 -3.33
C ALA A 75 5.67 5.57 -4.36
N PRO A 76 5.76 5.23 -5.66
CA PRO A 76 5.98 6.18 -6.74
C PRO A 76 4.77 7.11 -6.91
N ALA A 77 5.02 8.30 -7.47
CA ALA A 77 4.00 9.34 -7.66
C ALA A 77 2.71 8.83 -8.36
N ARG A 78 2.85 7.91 -9.33
CA ARG A 78 1.72 7.32 -10.07
C ARG A 78 0.72 6.57 -9.17
N LEU A 79 1.16 6.06 -8.03
CA LEU A 79 0.31 5.28 -7.11
C LEU A 79 -0.34 6.14 -6.01
N GLN A 80 0.20 7.32 -5.72
CA GLN A 80 -0.17 8.10 -4.53
C GLN A 80 -1.68 8.46 -4.49
N ILE A 81 -2.27 8.82 -5.64
CA ILE A 81 -3.71 9.10 -5.73
C ILE A 81 -4.51 7.83 -5.42
N ARG A 82 -4.19 6.71 -6.07
CA ARG A 82 -4.90 5.44 -5.93
C ARG A 82 -4.78 4.85 -4.52
N LEU A 83 -3.62 5.00 -3.89
CA LEU A 83 -3.41 4.62 -2.49
C LEU A 83 -4.34 5.41 -1.55
N MET A 84 -4.44 6.72 -1.77
CA MET A 84 -5.32 7.58 -0.97
C MET A 84 -6.81 7.27 -1.21
N GLU A 85 -7.20 6.97 -2.45
CA GLU A 85 -8.57 6.55 -2.81
C GLU A 85 -8.93 5.21 -2.16
N ALA A 86 -8.07 4.21 -2.30
CA ALA A 86 -8.27 2.89 -1.69
C ALA A 86 -8.33 2.97 -0.16
N ALA A 87 -7.53 3.83 0.47
CA ALA A 87 -7.61 4.07 1.91
C ALA A 87 -8.88 4.83 2.35
N ARG A 88 -9.64 5.41 1.42
CA ARG A 88 -10.92 6.11 1.67
C ARG A 88 -12.16 5.27 1.30
N SER A 89 -11.98 4.07 0.76
CA SER A 89 -13.09 3.23 0.26
C SER A 89 -14.01 2.70 1.37
N SER A 90 -13.59 2.75 2.64
CA SER A 90 -14.35 2.29 3.79
C SER A 90 -14.26 3.26 4.97
N GLN A 91 -15.31 3.29 5.79
CA GLN A 91 -15.35 4.03 7.05
C GLN A 91 -14.78 3.23 8.24
N HIS A 92 -14.36 1.98 8.03
CA HIS A 92 -13.83 1.13 9.11
C HIS A 92 -12.54 1.75 9.72
N PRO A 93 -12.35 1.69 11.06
CA PRO A 93 -11.17 2.24 11.71
C PRO A 93 -9.82 1.73 11.18
N ALA A 94 -9.78 0.52 10.60
CA ALA A 94 -8.56 0.00 9.97
C ALA A 94 -8.12 0.84 8.75
N TYR A 95 -9.06 1.20 7.89
CA TYR A 95 -8.79 2.07 6.74
C TYR A 95 -8.43 3.48 7.19
N ALA A 96 -9.11 3.99 8.22
CA ALA A 96 -8.79 5.28 8.81
C ALA A 96 -7.34 5.32 9.36
N ALA A 97 -6.91 4.28 10.09
CA ALA A 97 -5.55 4.17 10.61
C ALA A 97 -4.50 4.12 9.48
N PHE A 98 -4.72 3.30 8.47
CA PHE A 98 -3.82 3.24 7.31
C PHE A 98 -3.74 4.59 6.57
N ARG A 99 -4.88 5.25 6.35
CA ARG A 99 -4.97 6.58 5.74
C ARG A 99 -4.24 7.65 6.55
N THR A 100 -4.30 7.59 7.88
CA THR A 100 -3.54 8.48 8.77
C THR A 100 -2.05 8.34 8.50
N GLY A 101 -1.55 7.10 8.36
CA GLY A 101 -0.18 6.82 7.94
C GLY A 101 0.17 7.44 6.59
N LEU A 102 -0.65 7.17 5.56
CA LEU A 102 -0.45 7.74 4.22
C LEU A 102 -0.39 9.27 4.26
N THR A 103 -1.28 9.91 5.02
CA THR A 103 -1.29 11.37 5.16
C THR A 103 -0.02 11.88 5.85
N ARG A 104 0.44 11.19 6.90
CA ARG A 104 1.68 11.54 7.62
C ARG A 104 2.92 11.45 6.74
N SER A 105 2.95 10.51 5.78
CA SER A 105 4.07 10.37 4.85
C SER A 105 4.29 11.57 3.92
N GLY A 106 3.26 12.41 3.73
CA GLY A 106 3.27 13.50 2.75
C GLY A 106 3.50 13.03 1.31
N GLY A 107 3.27 11.73 1.00
CA GLY A 107 3.54 11.14 -0.30
C GLY A 107 2.75 11.79 -1.43
N LEU A 108 1.46 12.10 -1.19
CA LEU A 108 0.58 12.71 -2.17
C LEU A 108 0.98 14.16 -2.46
N GLU A 109 1.26 14.95 -1.43
CA GLU A 109 1.67 16.35 -1.57
C GLU A 109 3.02 16.49 -2.27
N ARG A 110 3.95 15.56 -2.00
CA ARG A 110 5.26 15.50 -2.70
C ARG A 110 5.11 15.11 -4.15
N ALA A 111 4.22 14.16 -4.46
CA ALA A 111 3.98 13.70 -5.82
C ALA A 111 3.24 14.74 -6.69
N TYR A 112 2.33 15.51 -6.07
CA TYR A 112 1.50 16.51 -6.75
C TYR A 112 1.54 17.84 -5.97
N PRO A 113 2.66 18.58 -6.04
CA PRO A 113 2.79 19.86 -5.36
C PRO A 113 1.75 20.84 -5.92
N LYS A 114 1.15 21.63 -5.02
CA LYS A 114 0.25 22.71 -5.44
C LYS A 114 1.02 23.69 -6.32
N ALA A 115 0.39 24.12 -7.41
CA ALA A 115 0.97 25.17 -8.25
C ALA A 115 1.29 26.39 -7.38
N ALA A 116 2.47 26.96 -7.57
CA ALA A 116 2.81 28.24 -6.95
C ALA A 116 1.85 29.29 -7.50
N VAL A 117 1.07 29.91 -6.60
CA VAL A 117 0.24 31.08 -6.89
C VAL A 117 1.11 32.32 -6.86
#